data_AF-A0A5F1ZVG4-F1
#
_entry.id   AF-A0A5F1ZVG4-F1
#
_cell.length_a   1.000
_cell.length_b   1.000
_cell.length_c   1.000
_cell.angle_alpha   90.00
_cell.angle_beta   90.00
_cell.angle_gamma   90.00
#
_symmetry.space_group_name_H-M   'P 1'
#
loop_
_entity.id
_entity.type
_entity.pdbx_description
1 polymer ?
#
loop_
_entity_poly.entity_id
_entity_poly.type
_entity_poly.pdbx_seq_one_letter_code
_entity_poly.pdbx_strand_id
1 'polypeptide(L)'
;MLALVKNWENQKPKRPDPPWKLLGLGLLFVNGMAALFLPVGLFGTMFSTVAFLGLLFLPLFYLTLKLTKFYGNTIFFALFLGFLSGPLSALYLSHAFGFFLGLQTPEQTILQADSGILSSRIFRFTNSKFLYQYQLLKTAILKTKAPGSITKPLYFHVAPWVPTDWKEGEPVHVWAACPQLSEKVCDWEKQNPRVGESLSASGLYSYYSEAVREAGKKYGFAVSENPRILLPISNPEGVLVNMGILGISGLLVLNYLWIIGVIIWRRRLANS
;
A
#
# COMPACT_ATOMS: atom_id res chain seq x y z
N MET A 1 -8.13 25.70 -43.11
CA MET A 1 -7.94 25.08 -41.77
C MET A 1 -8.53 26.01 -40.74
N LEU A 2 -9.69 25.64 -40.17
CA LEU A 2 -10.42 26.46 -39.20
C LEU A 2 -9.70 26.45 -37.86
N ALA A 3 -9.19 27.63 -37.46
CA ALA A 3 -8.64 27.88 -36.14
C ALA A 3 -9.76 27.85 -35.10
N LEU A 4 -9.84 26.74 -34.36
CA LEU A 4 -10.75 26.60 -33.21
C LEU A 4 -10.02 27.03 -31.93
N VAL A 5 -9.61 28.31 -31.86
CA VAL A 5 -9.19 28.92 -30.59
C VAL A 5 -10.48 29.23 -29.81
N LYS A 6 -10.93 28.24 -29.04
CA LYS A 6 -12.05 28.40 -28.12
C LYS A 6 -11.61 29.31 -26.98
N ASN A 7 -11.87 30.61 -27.12
CA ASN A 7 -11.59 31.61 -26.08
C ASN A 7 -12.26 31.21 -24.76
N TRP A 8 -11.43 30.88 -23.77
CA TRP A 8 -11.82 30.45 -22.43
C TRP A 8 -12.43 31.58 -21.56
N GLU A 9 -12.29 32.84 -21.98
CA GLU A 9 -12.64 34.03 -21.19
C GLU A 9 -14.16 34.26 -20.99
N ASN A 10 -15.01 33.65 -21.82
CA ASN A 10 -16.46 33.90 -21.81
C ASN A 10 -17.31 32.86 -21.07
N GLN A 11 -16.71 31.94 -20.29
CA GLN A 11 -17.46 31.02 -19.42
C GLN A 11 -17.65 31.55 -17.99
N LYS A 12 -17.89 32.85 -17.81
CA LYS A 12 -18.37 33.35 -16.53
C LYS A 12 -19.81 32.87 -16.30
N PRO A 13 -20.11 32.12 -15.23
CA PRO A 13 -21.48 31.69 -14.96
C PRO A 13 -22.38 32.91 -14.76
N LYS A 14 -23.56 32.92 -15.40
CA LYS A 14 -24.50 34.06 -15.39
C LYS A 14 -25.00 34.44 -13.99
N ARG A 15 -24.90 33.54 -13.01
CA ARG A 15 -25.09 33.79 -11.57
C ARG A 15 -24.21 32.81 -10.78
N PRO A 16 -23.49 33.25 -9.74
CA PRO A 16 -22.77 32.33 -8.88
C PRO A 16 -23.79 31.48 -8.10
N ASP A 17 -23.76 30.16 -8.31
CA ASP A 17 -24.48 29.21 -7.46
C ASP A 17 -24.06 29.39 -5.99
N PRO A 18 -24.94 29.09 -5.01
CA PRO A 18 -24.61 29.26 -3.60
C PRO A 18 -23.37 28.44 -3.23
N PRO A 19 -22.40 29.04 -2.50
CA PRO A 19 -21.08 28.43 -2.26
C PRO A 19 -21.14 27.08 -1.55
N TRP A 20 -22.21 26.82 -0.79
CA TRP A 20 -22.45 25.54 -0.13
C TRP A 20 -22.70 24.38 -1.10
N LYS A 21 -23.32 24.63 -2.27
CA LYS A 21 -23.49 23.60 -3.31
C LYS A 21 -22.15 23.20 -3.90
N LEU A 22 -21.30 24.18 -4.21
CA LEU A 22 -19.95 23.93 -4.70
C LEU A 22 -19.14 23.15 -3.65
N LEU A 23 -19.18 23.60 -2.40
CA LEU A 23 -18.52 22.93 -1.29
C LEU A 23 -18.95 21.46 -1.19
N GLY A 24 -20.25 21.21 -1.12
CA GLY A 24 -20.81 19.86 -1.02
C GLY A 24 -20.45 18.99 -2.23
N LEU A 25 -20.47 19.56 -3.44
CA LEU A 25 -20.10 18.83 -4.66
C LEU A 25 -18.64 18.36 -4.62
N GLY A 26 -17.69 19.20 -4.19
CA GLY A 26 -16.30 18.77 -4.10
C GLY A 26 -16.04 17.78 -2.96
N LEU A 27 -16.73 17.93 -1.82
CA LEU A 27 -16.70 16.91 -0.75
C LEU A 27 -17.28 15.57 -1.26
N LEU A 28 -18.32 15.61 -2.09
CA LEU A 28 -18.88 14.43 -2.74
C LEU A 28 -17.86 13.79 -3.69
N PHE A 29 -17.15 14.57 -4.50
CA PHE A 29 -16.09 14.03 -5.36
C PHE A 29 -14.97 13.35 -4.56
N VAL A 30 -14.44 14.02 -3.54
CA VAL A 30 -13.34 13.51 -2.72
C VAL A 30 -13.75 12.25 -1.95
N ASN A 31 -14.85 12.32 -1.20
CA ASN A 31 -15.28 11.19 -0.36
C ASN A 31 -15.97 10.09 -1.17
N GLY A 32 -16.68 10.44 -2.24
CA GLY A 32 -17.29 9.47 -3.16
C GLY A 32 -16.25 8.64 -3.89
N MET A 33 -15.17 9.26 -4.38
CA MET A 33 -14.05 8.53 -4.97
C MET A 33 -13.35 7.63 -3.94
N ALA A 34 -13.14 8.12 -2.71
CA ALA A 34 -12.57 7.29 -1.64
C ALA A 34 -13.45 6.07 -1.34
N ALA A 35 -14.77 6.26 -1.19
CA ALA A 35 -15.72 5.19 -0.89
C ALA A 35 -15.80 4.15 -2.02
N LEU A 36 -15.80 4.61 -3.28
CA LEU A 36 -15.88 3.76 -4.46
C LEU A 36 -14.62 2.89 -4.65
N PHE A 37 -13.47 3.36 -4.17
CA PHE A 37 -12.20 2.63 -4.22
C PHE A 37 -11.95 1.71 -3.01
N LEU A 38 -12.73 1.81 -1.92
CA LEU A 38 -12.65 0.88 -0.79
C LEU A 38 -12.79 -0.59 -1.21
N PRO A 39 -13.87 -1.02 -1.93
CA PRO A 39 -14.01 -2.42 -2.33
C PRO A 39 -12.92 -2.86 -3.31
N VAL A 40 -12.44 -1.95 -4.17
CA VAL A 40 -11.36 -2.26 -5.11
C VAL A 40 -10.04 -2.48 -4.38
N GLY A 41 -9.77 -1.74 -3.31
CA GLY A 41 -8.61 -2.00 -2.46
C GLY A 41 -8.74 -3.26 -1.61
N LEU A 42 -9.97 -3.66 -1.25
CA LEU A 42 -10.23 -4.86 -0.46
C LEU A 42 -10.08 -6.15 -1.26
N PHE A 43 -10.58 -6.16 -2.49
CA PHE A 43 -10.70 -7.38 -3.31
C PHE A 43 -9.84 -7.35 -4.58
N GLY A 44 -9.33 -6.19 -4.97
CA GLY A 44 -8.58 -5.99 -6.20
C GLY A 44 -7.07 -5.90 -5.99
N THR A 45 -6.35 -5.91 -7.09
CA THR A 45 -4.89 -5.70 -7.11
C THR A 45 -4.55 -4.23 -7.41
N MET A 46 -3.29 -3.84 -7.25
CA MET A 46 -2.80 -2.53 -7.71
C MET A 46 -3.13 -2.28 -9.19
N PHE A 47 -3.06 -3.31 -10.04
CA PHE A 47 -3.45 -3.21 -11.44
C PHE A 47 -4.95 -2.91 -11.58
N SER A 48 -5.79 -3.60 -10.81
CA SER A 48 -7.24 -3.33 -10.78
C SER A 48 -7.53 -1.88 -10.35
N THR A 49 -6.81 -1.36 -9.35
CA THR A 49 -6.92 0.04 -8.91
C THR A 49 -6.58 1.01 -10.04
N VAL A 50 -5.46 0.80 -10.73
CA VAL A 50 -5.02 1.67 -11.84
C VAL A 50 -5.98 1.58 -13.02
N ALA A 51 -6.39 0.37 -13.41
CA ALA A 51 -7.33 0.16 -14.50
C ALA A 51 -8.68 0.84 -14.22
N PHE A 52 -9.18 0.71 -12.99
CA PHE A 52 -10.43 1.35 -12.59
C PHE A 52 -10.33 2.87 -12.54
N LEU A 53 -9.20 3.41 -12.09
CA LEU A 53 -8.91 4.85 -12.16
C LEU A 53 -8.91 5.37 -13.60
N GLY A 54 -8.25 4.64 -14.52
CA GLY A 54 -8.25 4.97 -15.94
C GLY A 54 -9.64 4.92 -16.57
N LEU A 55 -10.43 3.90 -16.22
CA LEU A 55 -11.81 3.74 -16.70
C LEU A 55 -12.72 4.88 -16.22
N LEU A 56 -12.57 5.32 -14.97
CA LEU A 56 -13.38 6.39 -14.39
C LEU A 56 -12.95 7.80 -14.84
N PHE A 57 -11.73 7.96 -15.34
CA PHE A 57 -11.22 9.25 -15.78
C PHE A 57 -12.09 9.91 -16.84
N LEU A 58 -12.41 9.20 -17.92
CA LEU A 58 -13.18 9.75 -19.03
C LEU A 58 -14.60 10.19 -18.64
N PRO A 59 -15.44 9.35 -17.99
CA PRO A 59 -16.80 9.74 -17.63
C PRO A 59 -16.82 10.89 -16.60
N LEU A 60 -15.92 10.88 -15.61
CA LEU A 60 -15.85 11.95 -14.62
C LEU A 60 -15.33 13.25 -15.23
N PHE A 61 -14.32 13.18 -16.11
CA PHE A 61 -13.83 14.36 -16.83
C PHE A 61 -14.92 14.98 -17.70
N TYR A 62 -15.71 14.17 -18.41
CA TYR A 62 -16.86 14.65 -19.18
C TYR A 62 -17.93 15.29 -18.29
N LEU A 63 -18.25 14.67 -17.15
CA LEU A 63 -19.16 15.24 -16.16
C LEU A 63 -18.66 16.60 -15.65
N THR A 64 -17.39 16.70 -15.31
CA THR A 64 -16.73 17.94 -14.87
C THR A 64 -16.81 19.02 -15.94
N LEU A 65 -16.57 18.69 -17.22
CA LEU A 65 -16.75 19.62 -18.34
C LEU A 65 -18.17 20.20 -18.43
N LYS A 66 -19.19 19.37 -18.18
CA LYS A 66 -20.58 19.82 -18.14
C LYS A 66 -20.85 20.74 -16.94
N LEU A 67 -20.28 20.40 -15.77
CA LEU A 67 -20.42 21.17 -14.53
C LEU A 67 -19.69 22.51 -14.57
N THR A 68 -18.63 22.66 -15.39
CA THR A 68 -17.92 23.94 -15.58
C THR A 68 -18.85 25.08 -16.02
N LYS A 69 -19.92 24.77 -16.77
CA LYS A 69 -20.91 25.77 -17.19
C LYS A 69 -21.63 26.45 -16.02
N PHE A 70 -21.71 25.76 -14.88
CA PHE A 70 -22.40 26.23 -13.68
C PHE A 70 -21.42 26.72 -12.62
N TYR A 71 -20.33 25.98 -12.40
CA TYR A 71 -19.40 26.19 -11.28
C TYR A 71 -18.07 26.83 -11.69
N GLY A 72 -17.86 27.07 -12.98
CA GLY A 72 -16.58 27.54 -13.50
C GLY A 72 -15.46 26.52 -13.29
N ASN A 73 -14.21 26.96 -13.44
CA ASN A 73 -13.05 26.07 -13.51
C ASN A 73 -12.67 25.42 -12.17
N THR A 74 -13.22 25.91 -11.07
CA THR A 74 -12.96 25.40 -9.71
C THR A 74 -13.34 23.92 -9.57
N ILE A 75 -14.28 23.43 -10.39
CA ILE A 75 -14.68 22.02 -10.37
C ILE A 75 -13.58 21.06 -10.83
N PHE A 76 -12.62 21.51 -11.65
CA PHE A 76 -11.45 20.71 -12.00
C PHE A 76 -10.53 20.45 -10.81
N PHE A 77 -10.47 21.39 -9.87
CA PHE A 77 -9.72 21.21 -8.64
C PHE A 77 -10.37 20.13 -7.75
N ALA A 78 -11.71 20.11 -7.64
CA ALA A 78 -12.43 19.04 -6.96
C ALA A 78 -12.20 17.68 -7.64
N LEU A 79 -12.25 17.63 -8.97
CA LEU A 79 -11.98 16.40 -9.73
C LEU A 79 -10.57 15.88 -9.43
N PHE A 80 -9.56 16.75 -9.50
CA PHE A 80 -8.17 16.38 -9.20
C PHE A 80 -8.02 15.81 -7.78
N LEU A 81 -8.58 16.46 -6.77
CA LEU A 81 -8.55 15.97 -5.38
C LEU A 81 -9.29 14.64 -5.22
N GLY A 82 -10.41 14.42 -5.93
CA GLY A 82 -11.10 13.14 -5.96
C GLY A 82 -10.29 12.02 -6.61
N PHE A 83 -9.54 12.32 -7.67
CA PHE A 83 -8.63 11.34 -8.28
C PHE A 83 -7.44 10.98 -7.40
N LEU A 84 -7.01 11.87 -6.50
CA LEU A 84 -6.03 11.55 -5.47
C LEU A 84 -6.62 10.72 -4.32
N SER A 85 -7.88 10.97 -3.95
CA SER A 85 -8.52 10.25 -2.83
C SER A 85 -8.81 8.78 -3.13
N GLY A 86 -9.10 8.43 -4.39
CA GLY A 86 -9.35 7.05 -4.81
C GLY A 86 -8.18 6.10 -4.50
N PRO A 87 -6.97 6.32 -5.07
CA PRO A 87 -5.79 5.51 -4.77
C PRO A 87 -5.40 5.54 -3.29
N LEU A 88 -5.50 6.70 -2.63
CA LEU A 88 -5.21 6.81 -1.20
C LEU A 88 -6.15 5.92 -0.37
N SER A 89 -7.43 5.86 -0.73
CA SER A 89 -8.40 4.96 -0.09
C SER A 89 -8.09 3.49 -0.37
N ALA A 90 -7.83 3.13 -1.64
CA ALA A 90 -7.54 1.76 -2.03
C ALA A 90 -6.25 1.20 -1.42
N LEU A 91 -5.23 2.04 -1.21
CA LEU A 91 -3.93 1.61 -0.69
C LEU A 91 -3.85 1.57 0.83
N TYR A 92 -4.53 2.48 1.53
CA TYR A 92 -4.37 2.66 2.97
C TYR A 92 -5.63 2.34 3.76
N LEU A 93 -6.80 2.80 3.28
CA LEU A 93 -8.06 2.73 4.03
C LEU A 93 -8.75 1.37 3.90
N SER A 94 -8.67 0.76 2.71
CA SER A 94 -9.30 -0.51 2.37
C SER A 94 -8.92 -1.63 3.34
N HIS A 95 -7.62 -1.87 3.53
CA HIS A 95 -7.11 -2.96 4.37
C HIS A 95 -7.46 -2.77 5.84
N ALA A 96 -7.38 -1.54 6.35
CA ALA A 96 -7.81 -1.22 7.71
C ALA A 96 -9.32 -1.45 7.89
N PHE A 97 -10.13 -1.00 6.93
CA PHE A 97 -11.58 -1.14 6.98
C PHE A 97 -12.03 -2.61 6.91
N GLY A 98 -11.40 -3.43 6.06
CA GLY A 98 -11.67 -4.86 5.97
C GLY A 98 -11.40 -5.60 7.27
N PHE A 99 -10.30 -5.27 7.95
CA PHE A 99 -9.98 -5.83 9.25
C PHE A 99 -10.95 -5.42 10.35
N PHE A 100 -11.34 -4.15 10.42
CA PHE A 100 -12.34 -3.70 11.41
C PHE A 100 -13.71 -4.36 11.20
N LEU A 101 -14.09 -4.65 9.95
CA LEU A 101 -15.32 -5.36 9.63
C LEU A 101 -15.21 -6.89 9.76
N GLY A 102 -14.02 -7.42 10.11
CA GLY A 102 -13.78 -8.86 10.17
C GLY A 102 -13.85 -9.56 8.81
N LEU A 103 -13.81 -8.81 7.71
CA LEU A 103 -13.80 -9.35 6.36
C LEU A 103 -12.42 -9.96 6.08
N GLN A 104 -12.38 -11.29 6.06
CA GLN A 104 -11.21 -12.03 5.61
C GLN A 104 -11.06 -11.79 4.12
N THR A 105 -10.00 -11.11 3.71
CA THR A 105 -9.70 -10.94 2.28
C THR A 105 -9.37 -12.30 1.67
N PRO A 106 -9.70 -12.55 0.40
CA PRO A 106 -9.40 -13.82 -0.26
C PRO A 106 -7.89 -14.16 -0.27
N GLU A 107 -7.00 -13.17 -0.15
CA GLU A 107 -5.55 -13.40 0.08
C GLU A 107 -5.19 -13.91 1.49
N GLN A 108 -6.12 -13.91 2.45
CA GLN A 108 -5.93 -14.44 3.81
C GLN A 108 -6.40 -15.89 3.97
N THR A 109 -6.90 -16.50 2.90
CA THR A 109 -7.15 -17.94 2.82
C THR A 109 -6.32 -18.48 1.66
N ILE A 110 -5.92 -19.74 1.76
CA ILE A 110 -5.24 -20.51 0.70
C ILE A 110 -3.70 -20.52 0.79
N LEU A 111 -3.22 -21.39 1.69
CA LEU A 111 -2.19 -22.36 1.31
C LEU A 111 -2.76 -23.20 0.15
N GLN A 112 -2.42 -22.87 -1.09
CA GLN A 112 -2.36 -23.81 -2.23
C GLN A 112 -1.46 -23.24 -3.32
N ALA A 113 -0.95 -24.18 -4.10
CA ALA A 113 0.12 -24.06 -5.06
C ALA A 113 -0.18 -23.11 -6.24
N ASP A 114 0.91 -22.69 -6.87
CA ASP A 114 1.03 -22.23 -8.26
C ASP A 114 -0.04 -21.28 -8.80
N SER A 115 0.29 -20.00 -8.78
CA SER A 115 0.18 -19.17 -9.98
C SER A 115 1.03 -17.91 -9.78
N GLY A 116 1.93 -17.67 -10.72
CA GLY A 116 2.73 -16.46 -10.74
C GLY A 116 1.82 -15.26 -10.92
N ILE A 117 1.86 -14.33 -9.98
CA ILE A 117 1.73 -12.87 -10.14
C ILE A 117 2.09 -12.28 -8.75
N LEU A 118 3.10 -11.41 -8.72
CA LEU A 118 3.43 -10.56 -7.57
C LEU A 118 2.15 -9.88 -7.06
N SER A 119 1.81 -9.99 -5.77
CA SER A 119 1.25 -8.86 -4.98
C SER A 119 0.83 -9.18 -3.54
N SER A 120 0.83 -10.42 -3.02
CA SER A 120 0.53 -10.58 -1.58
C SER A 120 1.75 -10.16 -0.75
N ARG A 121 1.72 -8.92 -0.24
CA ARG A 121 2.80 -8.41 0.63
C ARG A 121 2.74 -9.09 1.99
N ILE A 122 1.58 -9.46 2.52
CA ILE A 122 1.42 -9.94 3.90
C ILE A 122 0.79 -11.35 3.90
N PHE A 123 1.45 -12.30 4.56
CA PHE A 123 1.04 -13.69 4.74
C PHE A 123 0.54 -13.91 6.16
N ARG A 124 -0.59 -14.61 6.32
CA ARG A 124 -1.13 -15.00 7.63
C ARG A 124 -1.10 -16.52 7.79
N PHE A 125 -0.65 -16.97 8.95
CA PHE A 125 -0.58 -18.37 9.35
C PHE A 125 -1.48 -18.62 10.56
N THR A 126 -2.18 -19.75 10.58
CA THR A 126 -3.04 -20.16 11.69
C THR A 126 -2.24 -20.82 12.81
N ASN A 127 -1.41 -21.81 12.48
CA ASN A 127 -0.66 -22.63 13.43
C ASN A 127 0.80 -22.80 12.98
N SER A 128 1.64 -21.84 13.34
CA SER A 128 3.03 -21.76 12.89
C SER A 128 3.97 -21.40 14.04
N LYS A 129 5.22 -21.83 13.92
CA LYS A 129 6.31 -21.54 14.86
C LYS A 129 7.60 -21.25 14.10
N PHE A 130 8.48 -20.47 14.73
CA PHE A 130 9.85 -20.30 14.26
C PHE A 130 10.72 -21.39 14.88
N LEU A 131 11.53 -22.07 14.07
CA LEU A 131 12.55 -22.98 14.59
C LEU A 131 13.87 -22.21 14.80
N TYR A 132 13.89 -21.31 15.77
CA TYR A 132 15.05 -20.46 16.05
C TYR A 132 16.30 -21.24 16.49
N GLN A 133 16.17 -22.52 16.85
CA GLN A 133 17.30 -23.43 17.09
C GLN A 133 18.17 -23.68 15.85
N TYR A 134 17.60 -23.51 14.64
CA TYR A 134 18.33 -23.63 13.37
C TYR A 134 18.60 -22.27 12.72
N GLN A 135 18.77 -21.21 13.52
CA GLN A 135 19.00 -19.89 12.99
C GLN A 135 20.43 -19.72 12.44
N LEU A 136 20.57 -18.90 11.40
CA LEU A 136 21.85 -18.47 10.86
C LEU A 136 21.94 -16.95 10.85
N LEU A 137 23.05 -16.39 11.35
CA LEU A 137 23.38 -14.98 11.23
C LEU A 137 24.19 -14.75 9.95
N LYS A 138 23.82 -13.75 9.15
CA LYS A 138 24.60 -13.29 8.00
C LYS A 138 24.68 -11.78 7.95
N THR A 139 25.73 -11.28 7.31
CA THR A 139 25.99 -9.86 7.10
C THR A 139 25.87 -9.52 5.62
N ALA A 140 25.12 -8.45 5.32
CA ALA A 140 25.08 -7.83 4.01
C ALA A 140 25.84 -6.50 4.07
N ILE A 141 26.83 -6.34 3.21
CA ILE A 141 27.51 -5.05 3.02
C ILE A 141 26.82 -4.36 1.84
N LEU A 142 25.96 -3.38 2.12
CA LEU A 142 25.41 -2.54 1.07
C LEU A 142 26.52 -1.62 0.53
N LYS A 143 26.97 -1.89 -0.70
CA LYS A 143 27.82 -0.95 -1.43
C LYS A 143 26.95 0.19 -1.96
N THR A 144 26.89 1.30 -1.23
CA THR A 144 26.29 2.54 -1.75
C THR A 144 27.15 3.11 -2.87
N LYS A 145 26.55 3.50 -3.99
CA LYS A 145 27.23 4.04 -5.18
C LYS A 145 27.82 5.46 -5.00
N ALA A 146 27.68 6.07 -3.82
CA ALA A 146 28.15 7.43 -3.56
C ALA A 146 29.59 7.43 -3.01
N PRO A 147 30.54 8.17 -3.62
CA PRO A 147 31.91 8.27 -3.12
C PRO A 147 31.91 8.92 -1.73
N GLY A 148 32.46 8.23 -0.72
CA GLY A 148 32.58 8.70 0.66
C GLY A 148 31.47 8.26 1.63
N SER A 149 30.48 7.46 1.21
CA SER A 149 29.45 6.96 2.13
C SER A 149 29.99 5.82 3.02
N ILE A 150 29.81 5.96 4.34
CA ILE A 150 30.12 4.92 5.33
C ILE A 150 29.23 3.69 5.06
N THR A 151 29.83 2.59 4.62
CA THR A 151 29.16 1.29 4.44
C THR A 151 28.84 0.70 5.82
N LYS A 152 27.58 0.81 6.26
CA LYS A 152 27.13 0.13 7.47
C LYS A 152 26.80 -1.34 7.13
N PRO A 153 27.40 -2.33 7.81
CA PRO A 153 26.99 -3.72 7.65
C PRO A 153 25.56 -3.88 8.19
N LEU A 154 24.70 -4.53 7.40
CA LEU A 154 23.37 -4.93 7.83
C LEU A 154 23.43 -6.39 8.28
N TYR A 155 23.10 -6.63 9.55
CA TYR A 155 23.05 -7.98 10.11
C TYR A 155 21.64 -8.51 9.92
N PHE A 156 21.48 -9.79 9.57
CA PHE A 156 20.18 -10.40 9.52
C PHE A 156 20.24 -11.87 9.91
N HIS A 157 19.23 -12.29 10.66
CA HIS A 157 19.05 -13.67 11.07
C HIS A 157 18.00 -14.33 10.18
N VAL A 158 18.26 -15.56 9.75
CA VAL A 158 17.26 -16.39 9.08
C VAL A 158 16.93 -17.59 9.94
N ALA A 159 15.66 -17.97 10.01
CA ALA A 159 15.19 -19.14 10.72
C ALA A 159 14.07 -19.86 9.93
N PRO A 160 13.95 -21.19 10.01
CA PRO A 160 12.82 -21.90 9.43
C PRO A 160 11.49 -21.42 10.03
N TRP A 161 10.49 -21.24 9.17
CA TRP A 161 9.13 -20.90 9.57
C TRP A 161 8.21 -22.03 9.15
N VAL A 162 7.74 -22.80 10.12
CA VAL A 162 7.06 -24.08 9.87
C VAL A 162 5.72 -24.17 10.59
N PRO A 163 4.82 -25.06 10.15
CA PRO A 163 3.64 -25.44 10.91
C PRO A 163 3.99 -25.99 12.31
N THR A 164 3.10 -25.86 13.28
CA THR A 164 3.35 -26.35 14.65
C THR A 164 3.54 -27.86 14.72
N ASP A 165 2.87 -28.59 13.83
CA ASP A 165 2.88 -30.05 13.64
C ASP A 165 4.05 -30.57 12.79
N TRP A 166 4.89 -29.67 12.27
CA TRP A 166 6.07 -30.03 11.49
C TRP A 166 7.03 -30.94 12.28
N LYS A 167 7.55 -31.96 11.60
CA LYS A 167 8.48 -32.95 12.15
C LYS A 167 9.87 -32.82 11.53
N GLU A 168 10.89 -33.19 12.32
CA GLU A 168 12.27 -33.18 11.86
C GLU A 168 12.46 -34.15 10.69
N GLY A 169 12.95 -33.64 9.56
CA GLY A 169 13.08 -34.37 8.29
C GLY A 169 12.08 -33.94 7.22
N GLU A 170 11.01 -33.21 7.56
CA GLU A 170 10.09 -32.63 6.58
C GLU A 170 10.70 -31.39 5.89
N PRO A 171 10.39 -31.13 4.61
CA PRO A 171 10.94 -29.99 3.87
C PRO A 171 10.49 -28.65 4.46
N VAL A 172 11.38 -27.66 4.41
CA VAL A 172 11.10 -26.29 4.87
C VAL A 172 10.82 -25.40 3.67
N HIS A 173 9.56 -25.02 3.48
CA HIS A 173 9.14 -24.18 2.36
C HIS A 173 9.22 -22.67 2.64
N VAL A 174 9.14 -22.27 3.91
CA VAL A 174 9.07 -20.86 4.33
C VAL A 174 10.17 -20.56 5.34
N TRP A 175 10.81 -19.42 5.17
CA TRP A 175 11.89 -18.93 6.02
C TRP A 175 11.54 -17.54 6.54
N ALA A 176 11.80 -17.30 7.82
CA ALA A 176 11.70 -16.00 8.43
C ALA A 176 13.06 -15.29 8.34
N ALA A 177 13.07 -14.03 7.95
CA ALA A 177 14.25 -13.17 8.00
C ALA A 177 14.02 -12.03 8.98
N CYS A 178 14.99 -11.75 9.83
CA CYS A 178 14.94 -10.71 10.84
C CYS A 178 16.17 -9.81 10.70
N PRO A 179 16.04 -8.64 10.05
CA PRO A 179 17.13 -7.68 9.92
C PRO A 179 17.35 -6.92 11.24
N GLN A 180 18.61 -6.77 11.62
CA GLN A 180 19.06 -6.04 12.80
C GLN A 180 20.19 -5.07 12.44
N LEU A 181 20.18 -3.93 13.11
CA LEU A 181 21.25 -2.91 13.01
C LEU A 181 22.46 -3.26 13.89
N SER A 182 22.41 -4.38 14.61
CA SER A 182 23.39 -4.85 15.58
C SER A 182 23.52 -6.36 15.49
N GLU A 183 24.63 -6.91 15.96
CA GLU A 183 24.91 -8.37 16.06
C GLU A 183 24.02 -9.10 17.08
N LYS A 184 23.09 -8.40 17.74
CA LYS A 184 22.16 -9.00 18.69
C LYS A 184 21.25 -10.00 17.98
N VAL A 185 21.16 -11.20 18.55
CA VAL A 185 20.25 -12.26 18.13
C VAL A 185 18.82 -11.73 18.08
N CYS A 186 18.09 -12.08 17.03
CA CYS A 186 16.69 -11.71 16.91
C CYS A 186 15.85 -12.32 18.03
N ASP A 187 15.04 -11.46 18.65
CA ASP A 187 14.11 -11.85 19.71
C ASP A 187 12.87 -12.49 19.07
N TRP A 188 13.02 -13.75 18.64
CA TRP A 188 11.97 -14.51 17.94
C TRP A 188 10.73 -14.73 18.82
N GLU A 189 10.86 -14.71 20.13
CA GLU A 189 9.74 -14.83 21.08
C GLU A 189 8.82 -13.61 21.05
N LYS A 190 9.37 -12.42 20.76
CA LYS A 190 8.58 -11.19 20.55
C LYS A 190 8.01 -11.05 19.15
N GLN A 191 8.44 -11.89 18.20
CA GLN A 191 7.92 -11.86 16.84
C GLN A 191 6.63 -12.67 16.74
N ASN A 192 5.68 -12.19 15.95
CA ASN A 192 4.42 -12.91 15.74
C ASN A 192 4.61 -13.96 14.63
N PRO A 193 4.53 -15.27 14.93
CA PRO A 193 4.68 -16.32 13.93
C PRO A 193 3.45 -16.45 13.03
N ARG A 194 2.38 -15.69 13.28
CA ARG A 194 1.15 -15.75 12.49
C ARG A 194 1.13 -14.78 11.33
N VAL A 195 2.04 -13.80 11.25
CA VAL A 195 1.98 -12.79 10.18
C VAL A 195 3.38 -12.42 9.70
N GLY A 196 3.61 -12.44 8.38
CA GLY A 196 4.88 -12.04 7.79
C GLY A 196 4.76 -11.35 6.45
N GLU A 197 5.63 -10.38 6.17
CA GLU A 197 5.69 -9.67 4.90
C GLU A 197 6.64 -10.37 3.91
N SER A 198 6.28 -10.54 2.65
CA SER A 198 7.18 -11.14 1.65
C SER A 198 8.31 -10.20 1.26
N LEU A 199 9.53 -10.72 1.38
CA LEU A 199 10.75 -10.01 0.99
C LEU A 199 11.13 -10.21 -0.48
N SER A 200 10.29 -10.88 -1.27
CA SER A 200 10.54 -11.18 -2.69
C SER A 200 10.83 -9.93 -3.55
N ALA A 201 10.20 -8.79 -3.22
CA ALA A 201 10.40 -7.52 -3.90
C ALA A 201 11.51 -6.65 -3.27
N SER A 202 12.17 -7.14 -2.20
CA SER A 202 13.24 -6.39 -1.53
C SER A 202 14.49 -6.36 -2.40
N GLY A 203 15.15 -5.19 -2.49
CA GLY A 203 16.46 -5.07 -3.12
C GLY A 203 17.55 -5.92 -2.44
N LEU A 204 17.28 -6.44 -1.24
CA LEU A 204 18.15 -7.32 -0.46
C LEU A 204 17.81 -8.82 -0.61
N TYR A 205 16.84 -9.18 -1.46
CA TYR A 205 16.36 -10.56 -1.59
C TYR A 205 17.48 -11.57 -1.92
N SER A 206 18.45 -11.19 -2.74
CA SER A 206 19.60 -12.04 -3.06
C SER A 206 20.38 -12.46 -1.80
N TYR A 207 20.66 -11.51 -0.91
CA TYR A 207 21.36 -11.76 0.35
C TYR A 207 20.56 -12.69 1.28
N TYR A 208 19.24 -12.48 1.36
CA TYR A 208 18.37 -13.36 2.13
C TYR A 208 18.33 -14.78 1.56
N SER A 209 18.22 -14.92 0.25
CA SER A 209 18.21 -16.23 -0.43
C SER A 209 19.51 -17.01 -0.22
N GLU A 210 20.64 -16.30 -0.18
CA GLU A 210 21.95 -16.90 0.07
C GLU A 210 22.06 -17.41 1.52
N ALA A 211 21.60 -16.61 2.49
CA ALA A 211 21.58 -17.02 3.90
C ALA A 211 20.68 -18.24 4.13
N VAL A 212 19.52 -18.29 3.47
CA VAL A 212 18.61 -19.43 3.57
C VAL A 212 19.22 -20.70 2.98
N ARG A 213 19.90 -20.62 1.82
CA ARG A 213 20.59 -21.78 1.22
C ARG A 213 21.73 -22.28 2.11
N GLU A 214 22.47 -21.36 2.72
CA GLU A 214 23.55 -21.71 3.65
C GLU A 214 23.02 -22.36 4.93
N ALA A 215 21.94 -21.83 5.49
CA ALA A 215 21.26 -22.42 6.65
C ALA A 215 20.73 -23.82 6.30
N GLY A 216 20.14 -23.99 5.12
CA GLY A 216 19.70 -25.29 4.62
C GLY A 216 20.83 -26.31 4.54
N LYS A 217 21.97 -25.93 3.96
CA LYS A 217 23.17 -26.80 3.89
C LYS A 217 23.72 -27.15 5.27
N LYS A 218 23.81 -26.17 6.18
CA LYS A 218 24.36 -26.34 7.53
C LYS A 218 23.52 -27.30 8.38
N TYR A 219 22.19 -27.20 8.27
CA TYR A 219 21.25 -27.94 9.10
C TYR A 219 20.57 -29.12 8.37
N GLY A 220 20.96 -29.42 7.13
CA GLY A 220 20.46 -30.57 6.37
C GLY A 220 19.03 -30.42 5.83
N PHE A 221 18.51 -29.20 5.71
CA PHE A 221 17.18 -28.98 5.15
C PHE A 221 17.20 -28.92 3.62
N ALA A 222 16.22 -29.58 2.99
CA ALA A 222 15.95 -29.41 1.57
C ALA A 222 15.34 -28.02 1.33
N VAL A 223 16.10 -27.14 0.67
CA VAL A 223 15.69 -25.77 0.33
C VAL A 223 15.28 -25.72 -1.14
N SER A 224 14.07 -25.23 -1.40
CA SER A 224 13.59 -24.97 -2.77
C SER A 224 14.48 -23.97 -3.51
N GLU A 225 14.58 -24.06 -4.84
CA GLU A 225 15.37 -23.10 -5.65
C GLU A 225 14.96 -21.64 -5.39
N ASN A 226 13.68 -21.42 -5.15
CA ASN A 226 13.07 -20.13 -4.80
C ASN A 226 12.39 -20.22 -3.42
N PRO A 227 13.14 -20.11 -2.32
CA PRO A 227 12.56 -20.18 -0.98
C PRO A 227 11.67 -18.96 -0.72
N ARG A 228 10.52 -19.17 -0.07
CA ARG A 228 9.68 -18.07 0.38
C ARG A 228 10.28 -17.48 1.65
N ILE A 229 10.70 -16.22 1.58
CA ILE A 229 11.34 -15.52 2.69
C ILE A 229 10.43 -14.39 3.14
N LEU A 230 10.06 -14.42 4.42
CA LEU A 230 9.12 -13.51 5.03
C LEU A 230 9.76 -12.75 6.20
N LEU A 231 9.41 -11.48 6.37
CA LEU A 231 9.75 -10.66 7.52
C LEU A 231 8.59 -10.75 8.54
N PRO A 232 8.79 -11.33 9.74
CA PRO A 232 7.72 -11.40 10.71
C PRO A 232 7.30 -10.00 11.19
N ILE A 233 5.98 -9.79 11.31
CA ILE A 233 5.42 -8.51 11.75
C ILE A 233 5.09 -8.61 13.24
N SER A 234 5.87 -7.93 14.10
CA SER A 234 5.69 -8.02 15.55
C SER A 234 4.32 -7.52 16.03
N ASN A 235 3.77 -6.47 15.42
CA ASN A 235 2.44 -5.95 15.72
C ASN A 235 1.62 -5.67 14.44
N PRO A 236 0.93 -6.68 13.89
CA PRO A 236 0.16 -6.53 12.66
C PRO A 236 -1.02 -5.55 12.81
N GLU A 237 -1.63 -5.50 14.00
CA GLU A 237 -2.72 -4.57 14.30
C GLU A 237 -2.22 -3.13 14.31
N GLY A 238 -1.05 -2.88 14.90
CA GLY A 238 -0.42 -1.56 14.90
C GLY A 238 -0.06 -1.07 13.49
N VAL A 239 0.46 -1.94 12.62
CA VAL A 239 0.73 -1.60 11.21
C VAL A 239 -0.56 -1.22 10.49
N LEU A 240 -1.63 -1.98 10.71
CA LEU A 240 -2.91 -1.76 10.05
C LEU A 240 -3.64 -0.52 10.56
N VAL A 241 -3.60 -0.27 11.88
CA VAL A 241 -4.10 0.96 12.51
C VAL A 241 -3.33 2.16 11.97
N ASN A 242 -2.00 2.07 11.84
CA ASN A 242 -1.20 3.15 11.27
C ASN A 242 -1.56 3.41 9.80
N MET A 243 -1.79 2.37 8.99
CA MET A 243 -2.29 2.53 7.61
C MET A 243 -3.67 3.19 7.58
N GLY A 244 -4.58 2.78 8.47
CA GLY A 244 -5.89 3.39 8.63
C GLY A 244 -5.80 4.88 9.00
N ILE A 245 -4.97 5.22 10.00
CA ILE A 245 -4.71 6.60 10.42
C ILE A 245 -4.14 7.42 9.25
N LEU A 246 -3.13 6.92 8.55
CA LEU A 246 -2.53 7.61 7.40
C LEU A 246 -3.57 7.86 6.29
N GLY A 247 -4.42 6.87 6.01
CA GLY A 247 -5.50 7.01 5.03
C GLY A 247 -6.54 8.06 5.47
N ILE A 248 -6.99 8.03 6.73
CA ILE A 248 -7.95 9.00 7.26
C ILE A 248 -7.34 10.40 7.25
N SER A 249 -6.11 10.56 7.75
CA SER A 249 -5.39 11.83 7.74
C SER A 249 -5.20 12.37 6.33
N GLY A 250 -4.83 11.52 5.37
CA GLY A 250 -4.72 11.91 3.95
C GLY A 250 -6.04 12.40 3.38
N LEU A 251 -7.15 11.69 3.66
CA LEU A 251 -8.48 12.09 3.21
C LEU A 251 -8.92 13.42 3.86
N LEU A 252 -8.63 13.63 5.14
CA LEU A 252 -8.89 14.90 5.83
C LEU A 252 -8.10 16.06 5.22
N VAL A 253 -6.83 15.84 4.87
CA VAL A 253 -6.00 16.85 4.18
C VAL A 253 -6.60 17.21 2.83
N LEU A 254 -7.02 16.23 2.03
CA LEU A 254 -7.65 16.48 0.73
C LEU A 254 -8.97 17.28 0.87
N ASN A 255 -9.82 16.91 1.84
CA ASN A 255 -11.04 17.67 2.13
C ASN A 255 -10.73 19.09 2.62
N TYR A 256 -9.69 19.26 3.44
CA TYR A 256 -9.25 20.57 3.93
C TYR A 256 -8.72 21.47 2.81
N LEU A 257 -7.91 20.92 1.90
CA LEU A 257 -7.45 21.62 0.70
C LEU A 257 -8.61 22.08 -0.17
N TRP A 258 -9.65 21.24 -0.31
CA TRP A 258 -10.87 21.63 -1.02
C TRP A 258 -11.58 22.82 -0.34
N ILE A 259 -11.79 22.75 0.98
CA ILE A 259 -12.43 23.82 1.76
C ILE A 259 -11.68 25.14 1.59
N ILE A 260 -10.35 25.13 1.73
CA ILE A 260 -9.52 26.32 1.51
C ILE A 260 -9.67 26.83 0.07
N GLY A 261 -9.65 25.93 -0.91
CA GLY A 261 -9.83 26.28 -2.32
C GLY A 261 -11.14 27.03 -2.57
N VAL A 262 -12.25 26.57 -1.99
CA VAL A 262 -13.55 27.24 -2.08
C VAL A 262 -13.54 28.61 -1.38
N ILE A 263 -12.90 28.74 -0.22
CA ILE A 263 -12.79 30.03 0.49
C ILE A 263 -12.01 31.04 -0.35
N ILE A 264 -10.87 30.64 -0.92
CA ILE A 264 -10.05 31.50 -1.78
C ILE A 264 -10.83 31.90 -3.04
N TRP A 265 -11.51 30.95 -3.67
CA TRP A 265 -12.36 31.20 -4.84
C TRP A 265 -13.46 32.23 -4.53
N ARG A 266 -14.15 32.08 -3.40
CA ARG A 266 -15.19 33.02 -2.97
C ARG A 266 -14.63 34.42 -2.70
N ARG A 267 -13.45 34.52 -2.07
CA ARG A 267 -12.78 35.81 -1.86
C ARG A 267 -12.40 36.50 -3.17
N ARG A 268 -11.90 35.74 -4.15
CA ARG A 268 -11.57 36.30 -5.48
C ARG A 268 -12.79 36.82 -6.21
N LEU A 269 -13.93 36.12 -6.13
CA LEU A 269 -15.20 36.58 -6.68
C LEU A 269 -15.76 37.84 -5.99
N ALA A 270 -15.55 37.98 -4.68
CA ALA A 270 -15.99 39.18 -3.95
C ALA A 270 -15.14 40.42 -4.28
N ASN A 271 -13.90 40.22 -4.72
CA ASN A 271 -12.96 41.30 -5.05
C ASN A 271 -12.89 41.61 -6.56
N SER A 272 -13.69 40.94 -7.40
CA SER A 272 -13.74 41.12 -8.86
C SER A 272 -15.04 41.78 -9.30
#